data_AF-A0A8J3JJN0-F1
#
_entry.id   AF-A0A8J3JJN0-F1
#
_cell.length_a   1.000
_cell.length_b   1.000
_cell.length_c   1.000
_cell.angle_alpha   90.00
_cell.angle_beta   90.00
_cell.angle_gamma   90.00
#
_symmetry.space_group_name_H-M   'P 1'
#
loop_
_entity.id
_entity.type
_entity.pdbx_description
1 polymer ?
#
loop_
_entity_poly.entity_id
_entity_poly.type
_entity_poly.pdbx_seq_one_letter_code
_entity_poly.pdbx_strand_id
1 'polypeptide(L)'
;MTVYASHPSRGKTQVLATYRGPLGITATTVTSVEDAQCAAAITDALNRVSAYATVPVSVTDDRDDGYANYPHDHLGALTDPSRSAELLAGDHSLWYGLAMTGLHKALRDLQQVLNDVPPPVAIAVTAELQTEAEQIALVLDEHKHGFDPNRSITRQWIRNGPYVVSDGDLPDLTDHTRGELDDVEDGFEGDQLSQALVSLRLLWQITDRTVNDEAEWETSRMSIMYDEMMMGRDFFLLISAPVPGDHHRTSWKVSIDKWVPDSWDETGEADGHYNEGVLTCDLGPQPDIDQLVHLLDLCAKDENQLSAWATTPAGANLAGTSISVAVRDDA
;
A
#
# COMPACT_ATOMS: atom_id res chain seq x y z
N MET A 1 2.94 15.56 9.16
CA MET A 1 2.42 14.30 9.71
C MET A 1 2.28 14.40 11.22
N THR A 2 1.12 14.03 11.73
CA THR A 2 0.85 13.82 13.17
C THR A 2 1.13 12.36 13.52
N VAL A 3 1.85 12.10 14.62
CA VAL A 3 2.14 10.76 15.13
C VAL A 3 1.26 10.50 16.34
N TYR A 4 0.49 9.43 16.30
CA TYR A 4 -0.39 9.01 17.37
C TYR A 4 0.26 7.93 18.22
N ALA A 5 0.07 8.02 19.54
CA ALA A 5 0.57 7.04 20.49
C ALA A 5 -0.47 6.77 21.58
N SER A 6 -0.55 5.51 22.03
CA SER A 6 -1.34 5.13 23.18
C SER A 6 -0.50 5.17 24.46
N HIS A 7 -1.00 5.80 25.52
CA HIS A 7 -0.30 5.91 26.80
C HIS A 7 -1.23 5.53 27.98
N PRO A 8 -0.87 4.53 28.81
CA PRO A 8 -1.63 4.18 30.01
C PRO A 8 -1.69 5.35 31.02
N SER A 9 -2.88 5.74 31.47
CA SER A 9 -3.07 6.86 32.40
C SER A 9 -4.30 6.66 33.29
N ARG A 10 -4.09 6.59 34.62
CA ARG A 10 -5.14 6.56 35.65
C ARG A 10 -6.26 5.53 35.39
N GLY A 11 -5.89 4.31 35.01
CA GLY A 11 -6.85 3.21 34.77
C GLY A 11 -7.57 3.28 33.43
N LYS A 12 -7.16 4.19 32.54
CA LYS A 12 -7.56 4.28 31.13
C LYS A 12 -6.32 4.28 30.25
N THR A 13 -6.53 4.21 28.94
CA THR A 13 -5.49 4.42 27.94
C THR A 13 -5.80 5.69 27.16
N GLN A 14 -4.87 6.63 27.15
CA GLN A 14 -4.98 7.87 26.41
C GLN A 14 -4.48 7.67 24.99
N VAL A 15 -5.16 8.25 24.01
CA VAL A 15 -4.64 8.40 22.65
C VAL A 15 -4.11 9.83 22.54
N LEU A 16 -2.83 9.97 22.22
CA LEU A 16 -2.11 11.23 22.14
C LEU A 16 -1.73 11.52 20.69
N ALA A 17 -1.96 12.76 20.24
CA ALA A 17 -1.45 13.28 18.98
C ALA A 17 -0.14 14.04 19.26
N THR A 18 0.94 13.65 18.58
CA THR A 18 2.25 14.28 18.68
C THR A 18 2.62 14.89 17.34
N TYR A 19 2.95 16.16 17.33
CA TYR A 19 3.33 16.89 16.12
C TYR A 19 4.35 17.97 16.45
N ARG A 20 5.09 18.40 15.43
CA ARG A 20 5.97 19.56 15.56
C ARG A 20 5.12 20.82 15.40
N GLY A 21 5.24 21.78 16.31
CA GLY A 21 4.66 23.10 16.19
C GLY A 21 5.73 24.21 16.21
N PRO A 22 5.33 25.49 16.19
CA PRO A 22 6.25 26.62 16.15
C PRO A 22 7.25 26.66 17.33
N LEU A 23 6.87 26.10 18.48
CA LEU A 23 7.68 26.07 19.70
C LEU A 23 8.43 24.74 19.90
N GLY A 24 8.39 23.84 18.92
CA GLY A 24 8.97 22.49 19.01
C GLY A 24 7.91 21.38 19.06
N ILE A 25 8.28 20.21 19.58
CA ILE A 25 7.39 19.05 19.64
C ILE A 25 6.30 19.29 20.69
N THR A 26 5.05 19.12 20.28
CA THR A 26 3.85 19.23 21.12
C THR A 26 3.12 17.89 21.13
N ALA A 27 2.60 17.51 22.30
CA ALA A 27 1.75 16.33 22.46
C ALA A 27 0.41 16.74 23.10
N THR A 28 -0.70 16.37 22.46
CA THR A 28 -2.06 16.68 22.92
C THR A 28 -2.88 15.42 23.06
N THR A 29 -3.68 15.31 24.12
CA THR A 29 -4.63 14.20 24.26
C THR A 29 -5.79 14.37 23.30
N VAL A 30 -5.98 13.39 22.42
CA VAL A 30 -7.14 13.28 21.54
C VAL A 30 -8.33 12.76 22.35
N THR A 31 -8.16 11.61 23.00
CA THR A 31 -9.22 10.96 23.78
C THR A 31 -8.65 10.02 24.84
N SER A 32 -9.53 9.42 25.65
CA SER A 32 -9.20 8.40 26.64
C SER A 32 -10.23 7.27 26.59
N VAL A 33 -9.76 6.04 26.43
CA VAL A 33 -10.59 4.83 26.35
C VAL A 33 -10.26 3.88 27.50
N GLU A 34 -11.20 3.03 27.89
CA GLU A 34 -10.99 2.10 29.02
C GLU A 34 -10.17 0.88 28.63
N ASP A 35 -10.34 0.41 27.40
CA ASP A 35 -9.66 -0.77 26.86
C ASP A 35 -8.39 -0.38 26.08
N ALA A 36 -7.30 -1.09 26.36
CA ALA A 36 -6.02 -0.89 25.71
C ALA A 36 -6.01 -1.39 24.25
N GLN A 37 -6.76 -2.45 23.93
CA GLN A 37 -6.85 -2.95 22.55
C GLN A 37 -7.59 -1.95 21.66
N CYS A 38 -8.70 -1.41 22.14
CA CYS A 38 -9.41 -0.29 21.50
C CYS A 38 -8.49 0.91 21.27
N ALA A 39 -7.69 1.32 22.27
CA ALA A 39 -6.75 2.42 22.13
C ALA A 39 -5.70 2.17 21.05
N ALA A 40 -5.18 0.95 20.99
CA ALA A 40 -4.20 0.53 19.99
C ALA A 40 -4.81 0.58 18.58
N ALA A 41 -6.01 0.05 18.39
CA ALA A 41 -6.70 0.07 17.09
C ALA A 41 -7.01 1.50 16.60
N ILE A 42 -7.45 2.40 17.48
CA ILE A 42 -7.63 3.82 17.15
C ILE A 42 -6.29 4.47 16.77
N THR A 43 -5.24 4.18 17.55
CA THR A 43 -3.90 4.77 17.34
C THR A 43 -3.31 4.33 16.01
N ASP A 44 -3.36 3.03 15.70
CA ASP A 44 -2.92 2.47 14.42
C ASP A 44 -3.65 3.11 13.24
N ALA A 45 -4.99 3.11 13.26
CA ALA A 45 -5.77 3.65 12.16
C ALA A 45 -5.53 5.16 11.97
N LEU A 46 -5.38 5.94 13.05
CA LEU A 46 -5.03 7.37 12.97
C LEU A 46 -3.63 7.62 12.40
N ASN A 47 -2.64 6.78 12.75
CA ASN A 47 -1.30 6.86 12.16
C ASN A 47 -1.35 6.58 10.65
N ARG A 48 -2.06 5.54 10.22
CA ARG A 48 -2.26 5.24 8.79
C ARG A 48 -2.97 6.38 8.06
N VAL A 49 -4.08 6.92 8.61
CA VAL A 49 -4.79 8.08 8.03
C VAL A 49 -3.85 9.28 7.88
N SER A 50 -3.09 9.62 8.92
CA SER A 50 -2.12 10.72 8.91
C SER A 50 -1.05 10.52 7.83
N ALA A 51 -0.50 9.31 7.69
CA ALA A 51 0.43 8.99 6.61
C ALA A 51 -0.21 9.21 5.24
N TYR A 52 -1.29 8.49 4.94
CA TYR A 52 -1.89 8.48 3.60
C TYR A 52 -2.50 9.83 3.20
N ALA A 53 -2.96 10.64 4.16
CA ALA A 53 -3.48 11.97 3.88
C ALA A 53 -2.38 13.01 3.60
N THR A 54 -1.17 12.81 4.13
CA THR A 54 -0.10 13.81 4.10
C THR A 54 0.98 13.51 3.07
N VAL A 55 1.36 12.24 2.91
CA VAL A 55 2.49 11.83 2.06
C VAL A 55 2.32 12.18 0.57
N PRO A 56 1.13 12.05 -0.04
CA PRO A 56 0.95 12.36 -1.45
C PRO A 56 0.97 13.87 -1.75
N VAL A 57 0.50 14.69 -0.81
CA VAL A 57 0.49 16.15 -0.91
C VAL A 57 1.77 16.77 -0.37
N SER A 58 2.88 16.04 -0.40
CA SER A 58 4.16 16.63 -0.04
C SER A 58 4.43 17.82 -0.96
N VAL A 59 4.57 19.00 -0.37
CA VAL A 59 4.94 20.27 -1.03
C VAL A 59 6.30 20.23 -1.75
N THR A 60 6.97 19.08 -1.69
CA THR A 60 8.23 18.75 -2.36
C THR A 60 8.01 17.80 -3.55
N ASP A 61 6.77 17.50 -3.93
CA ASP A 61 6.50 16.95 -5.25
C ASP A 61 6.83 18.04 -6.27
N ASP A 62 7.79 17.76 -7.15
CA ASP A 62 8.28 18.65 -8.21
C ASP A 62 7.66 18.30 -9.59
N ARG A 63 6.75 17.32 -9.68
CA ARG A 63 6.01 16.99 -10.92
C ARG A 63 4.98 18.08 -11.25
N ASP A 64 4.73 18.34 -12.53
CA ASP A 64 3.70 19.27 -13.04
C ASP A 64 3.68 20.68 -12.41
N ASP A 65 4.83 21.38 -12.41
CA ASP A 65 5.05 22.67 -11.71
C ASP A 65 4.93 22.56 -10.17
N GLY A 66 5.10 21.35 -9.66
CA GLY A 66 5.09 20.98 -8.25
C GLY A 66 3.69 20.80 -7.67
N TYR A 67 3.58 20.87 -6.34
CA TYR A 67 2.32 20.68 -5.59
C TYR A 67 1.13 21.57 -6.04
N ALA A 68 1.36 22.61 -6.85
CA ALA A 68 0.36 23.63 -7.20
C ALA A 68 -0.91 23.04 -7.84
N ASN A 69 -0.78 21.87 -8.47
CA ASN A 69 -1.82 21.13 -9.19
C ASN A 69 -2.26 19.83 -8.49
N TYR A 70 -1.71 19.51 -7.32
CA TYR A 70 -2.02 18.26 -6.65
C TYR A 70 -3.46 18.26 -6.09
N PRO A 71 -4.22 17.16 -6.24
CA PRO A 71 -5.58 17.08 -5.71
C PRO A 71 -5.59 17.17 -4.18
N HIS A 72 -6.55 17.92 -3.65
CA HIS A 72 -6.78 18.07 -2.21
C HIS A 72 -8.16 17.58 -1.78
N ASP A 73 -8.95 17.02 -2.72
CA ASP A 73 -10.31 16.56 -2.46
C ASP A 73 -10.36 15.43 -1.42
N HIS A 74 -9.28 14.66 -1.29
CA HIS A 74 -9.17 13.62 -0.28
C HIS A 74 -9.21 14.17 1.14
N LEU A 75 -8.86 15.44 1.37
CA LEU A 75 -9.00 16.09 2.68
C LEU A 75 -10.47 16.16 3.12
N GLY A 76 -11.40 16.24 2.16
CA GLY A 76 -12.83 16.16 2.42
C GLY A 76 -13.24 14.82 3.03
N ALA A 77 -12.59 13.72 2.63
CA ALA A 77 -12.89 12.37 3.13
C ALA A 77 -12.48 12.17 4.61
N LEU A 78 -11.56 12.98 5.14
CA LEU A 78 -11.23 12.97 6.58
C LEU A 78 -12.40 13.51 7.42
N THR A 79 -13.18 14.45 6.86
CA THR A 79 -14.29 15.11 7.56
C THR A 79 -15.66 14.54 7.23
N ASP A 80 -15.79 13.87 6.08
CA ASP A 80 -17.03 13.30 5.60
C ASP A 80 -16.81 11.83 5.17
N PRO A 81 -17.18 10.87 6.02
CA PRO A 81 -17.04 9.45 5.72
C PRO A 81 -17.75 9.02 4.43
N SER A 82 -18.81 9.72 4.01
CA SER A 82 -19.54 9.38 2.78
C SER A 82 -18.70 9.59 1.52
N ARG A 83 -17.67 10.42 1.59
CA ARG A 83 -16.72 10.70 0.51
C ARG A 83 -15.56 9.71 0.44
N SER A 84 -15.44 8.78 1.39
CA SER A 84 -14.34 7.81 1.39
C SER A 84 -14.30 6.96 0.12
N ALA A 85 -15.45 6.64 -0.48
CA ALA A 85 -15.49 5.90 -1.75
C ALA A 85 -14.97 6.72 -2.95
N GLU A 86 -15.07 8.06 -2.90
CA GLU A 86 -14.60 8.96 -3.96
C GLU A 86 -13.07 8.93 -4.08
N LEU A 87 -12.36 8.54 -3.02
CA LEU A 87 -10.90 8.38 -3.03
C LEU A 87 -10.42 7.40 -4.11
N LEU A 88 -11.26 6.42 -4.47
CA LEU A 88 -10.95 5.43 -5.49
C LEU A 88 -11.33 5.90 -6.92
N ALA A 89 -11.84 7.11 -7.09
CA ALA A 89 -12.16 7.65 -8.42
C ALA A 89 -11.00 8.45 -9.03
N GLY A 90 -10.06 8.94 -8.23
CA GLY A 90 -8.96 9.79 -8.71
C GLY A 90 -7.97 9.06 -9.60
N ASP A 91 -7.47 9.76 -10.62
CA ASP A 91 -6.59 9.29 -11.68
C ASP A 91 -5.35 10.17 -11.90
N HIS A 92 -4.86 10.84 -10.84
CA HIS A 92 -3.73 11.77 -10.96
C HIS A 92 -2.38 11.09 -11.27
N SER A 93 -2.05 10.01 -10.55
CA SER A 93 -0.80 9.24 -10.70
C SER A 93 -0.97 7.89 -10.00
N LEU A 94 -0.10 6.92 -10.31
CA LEU A 94 -0.08 5.65 -9.59
C LEU A 94 0.28 5.84 -8.11
N TRP A 95 1.24 6.73 -7.83
CA TRP A 95 1.61 7.11 -6.47
C TRP A 95 0.41 7.66 -5.66
N TYR A 96 -0.32 8.61 -6.23
CA TYR A 96 -1.52 9.15 -5.58
C TYR A 96 -2.57 8.06 -5.38
N GLY A 97 -2.81 7.24 -6.40
CA GLY A 97 -3.76 6.14 -6.35
C GLY A 97 -3.46 5.11 -5.27
N LEU A 98 -2.18 4.74 -5.09
CA LEU A 98 -1.74 3.85 -4.01
C LEU A 98 -2.12 4.44 -2.65
N ALA A 99 -1.75 5.69 -2.44
CA ALA A 99 -1.99 6.34 -1.16
C ALA A 99 -3.48 6.56 -0.88
N MET A 100 -4.30 6.88 -1.88
CA MET A 100 -5.75 7.01 -1.72
C MET A 100 -6.42 5.66 -1.42
N THR A 101 -5.87 4.56 -1.95
CA THR A 101 -6.32 3.21 -1.62
C THR A 101 -6.03 2.89 -0.15
N GLY A 102 -4.82 3.21 0.32
CA GLY A 102 -4.46 3.09 1.73
C GLY A 102 -5.29 3.99 2.65
N LEU A 103 -5.53 5.25 2.26
CA LEU A 103 -6.39 6.18 3.01
C LEU A 103 -7.82 5.65 3.13
N HIS A 104 -8.37 5.14 2.03
CA HIS A 104 -9.71 4.53 2.01
C HIS A 104 -9.82 3.38 3.01
N LYS A 105 -8.86 2.44 3.03
CA LYS A 105 -8.80 1.37 4.02
C LYS A 105 -8.70 1.93 5.44
N ALA A 106 -7.76 2.82 5.69
CA ALA A 106 -7.50 3.36 7.02
C ALA A 106 -8.73 4.08 7.60
N LEU A 107 -9.44 4.88 6.80
CA LEU A 107 -10.69 5.52 7.20
C LEU A 107 -11.80 4.50 7.48
N ARG A 108 -11.91 3.45 6.67
CA ARG A 108 -12.89 2.37 6.87
C ARG A 108 -12.62 1.60 8.16
N ASP A 109 -11.37 1.22 8.40
CA ASP A 109 -10.97 0.50 9.62
C ASP A 109 -11.20 1.38 10.86
N LEU A 110 -10.85 2.68 10.78
CA LEU A 110 -11.17 3.63 11.84
C LEU A 110 -12.67 3.71 12.10
N GLN A 111 -13.49 3.83 11.06
CA GLN A 111 -14.94 3.89 11.19
C GLN A 111 -15.51 2.62 11.84
N GLN A 112 -14.97 1.44 11.52
CA GLN A 112 -15.36 0.18 12.15
C GLN A 112 -15.08 0.22 13.66
N VAL A 113 -13.88 0.66 14.07
CA VAL A 113 -13.54 0.82 15.49
C VAL A 113 -14.46 1.85 16.15
N LEU A 114 -14.76 2.96 15.49
CA LEU A 114 -15.60 4.02 16.05
C LEU A 114 -17.07 3.63 16.22
N ASN A 115 -17.56 2.61 15.53
CA ASN A 115 -18.92 2.11 15.71
C ASN A 115 -19.11 1.41 17.07
N ASP A 116 -18.03 0.91 17.66
CA ASP A 116 -18.06 0.11 18.90
C ASP A 116 -17.68 0.91 20.15
N VAL A 117 -17.25 2.17 20.00
CA VAL A 117 -16.83 3.02 21.13
C VAL A 117 -17.95 3.94 21.63
N PRO A 118 -17.87 4.42 22.90
CA PRO A 118 -18.81 5.40 23.40
C PRO A 118 -18.83 6.70 22.57
N PRO A 119 -19.99 7.37 22.39
CA PRO A 119 -20.11 8.56 21.56
C PRO A 119 -19.08 9.68 21.86
N PRO A 120 -18.69 9.97 23.12
CA PRO A 120 -17.66 10.98 23.39
C PRO A 120 -16.30 10.65 22.76
N VAL A 121 -15.94 9.37 22.65
CA VAL A 121 -14.68 8.93 22.03
C VAL A 121 -14.76 9.17 20.52
N ALA A 122 -15.86 8.76 19.88
CA ALA A 122 -16.07 8.95 18.46
C ALA A 122 -16.09 10.44 18.06
N ILE A 123 -16.75 11.29 18.86
CA ILE A 123 -16.77 12.75 18.66
C ILE A 123 -15.35 13.33 18.74
N ALA A 124 -14.57 12.93 19.75
CA ALA A 124 -13.21 13.43 19.92
C ALA A 124 -12.27 13.01 18.77
N VAL A 125 -12.37 11.77 18.31
CA VAL A 125 -11.59 11.29 17.15
C VAL A 125 -11.99 11.99 15.87
N THR A 126 -13.30 12.22 15.64
CA THR A 126 -13.79 12.96 14.48
C THR A 126 -13.30 14.41 14.48
N ALA A 127 -13.30 15.06 15.65
CA ALA A 127 -12.77 16.42 15.79
C ALA A 127 -11.25 16.49 15.53
N GLU A 128 -10.51 15.44 15.87
CA GLU A 128 -9.08 15.33 15.53
C GLU A 128 -8.88 15.18 14.02
N LEU A 129 -9.66 14.36 13.32
CA LEU A 129 -9.60 14.25 11.86
C LEU A 129 -9.90 15.58 11.17
N GLN A 130 -10.88 16.33 11.68
CA GLN A 130 -11.15 17.68 11.19
C GLN A 130 -9.97 18.63 11.41
N THR A 131 -9.35 18.57 12.60
CA THR A 131 -8.15 19.36 12.89
C THR A 131 -7.00 19.00 11.96
N GLU A 132 -6.76 17.71 11.71
CA GLU A 132 -5.74 17.25 10.76
C GLU A 132 -6.03 17.79 9.34
N ALA A 133 -7.24 17.63 8.83
CA ALA A 133 -7.64 18.13 7.51
C ALA A 133 -7.45 19.65 7.36
N GLU A 134 -7.89 20.43 8.37
CA GLU A 134 -7.73 21.88 8.39
C GLU A 134 -6.25 22.29 8.41
N GLN A 135 -5.42 21.63 9.23
CA GLN A 135 -3.99 21.95 9.31
C GLN A 135 -3.24 21.55 8.03
N ILE A 136 -3.62 20.44 7.39
CA ILE A 136 -3.06 20.06 6.08
C ILE A 136 -3.42 21.13 5.04
N ALA A 137 -4.70 21.50 4.93
CA ALA A 137 -5.16 22.49 3.97
C ALA A 137 -4.47 23.86 4.16
N LEU A 138 -4.25 24.29 5.41
CA LEU A 138 -3.54 25.53 5.72
C LEU A 138 -2.08 25.51 5.25
N VAL A 139 -1.36 24.40 5.48
CA VAL A 139 0.05 24.26 5.06
C VAL A 139 0.17 24.27 3.54
N LEU A 140 -0.76 23.61 2.83
CA LEU A 140 -0.82 23.61 1.38
C LEU A 140 -1.12 25.02 0.83
N ASP A 141 -2.06 25.74 1.46
CA ASP A 141 -2.39 27.12 1.06
C ASP A 141 -1.23 28.10 1.30
N GLU A 142 -0.52 27.99 2.43
CA GLU A 142 0.67 28.81 2.69
C GLU A 142 1.81 28.54 1.72
N HIS A 143 2.01 27.29 1.28
CA HIS A 143 2.97 27.02 0.21
C HIS A 143 2.53 27.70 -1.10
N LYS A 144 1.24 27.62 -1.44
CA LYS A 144 0.65 28.18 -2.68
C LYS A 144 0.71 29.70 -2.75
N HIS A 145 0.36 30.36 -1.66
CA HIS A 145 0.11 31.80 -1.65
C HIS A 145 1.10 32.59 -0.79
N GLY A 146 2.05 31.90 -0.13
CA GLY A 146 2.99 32.48 0.81
C GLY A 146 2.44 32.54 2.24
N PHE A 147 3.33 32.82 3.18
CA PHE A 147 3.04 32.87 4.61
C PHE A 147 2.05 33.99 4.98
N ASP A 148 0.97 33.66 5.70
CA ASP A 148 0.02 34.62 6.27
C ASP A 148 0.20 34.71 7.79
N PRO A 149 0.76 35.81 8.34
CA PRO A 149 1.01 35.95 9.78
C PRO A 149 -0.25 35.95 10.64
N ASN A 150 -1.45 36.10 10.06
CA ASN A 150 -2.71 36.04 10.80
C ASN A 150 -3.26 34.62 10.92
N ARG A 151 -2.66 33.64 10.24
CA ARG A 151 -3.06 32.23 10.32
C ARG A 151 -2.17 31.50 11.30
N SER A 152 -2.79 30.80 12.25
CA SER A 152 -2.06 29.99 13.21
C SER A 152 -1.85 28.58 12.66
N ILE A 153 -0.74 28.37 11.94
CA ILE A 153 -0.27 27.00 11.70
C ILE A 153 0.29 26.45 13.01
N THR A 154 -0.37 25.41 13.51
CA THR A 154 0.02 24.73 14.75
C THR A 154 0.87 23.49 14.48
N ARG A 155 0.75 22.90 13.27
CA ARG A 155 1.47 21.69 12.85
C ARG A 155 2.46 22.02 11.73
N GLN A 156 3.75 21.93 12.03
CA GLN A 156 4.85 22.00 11.08
C GLN A 156 5.16 20.62 10.49
N TRP A 157 5.47 20.60 9.20
CA TRP A 157 5.80 19.38 8.48
C TRP A 157 7.32 19.21 8.42
N ILE A 158 7.79 18.02 8.78
CA ILE A 158 9.21 17.68 8.71
C ILE A 158 9.52 17.23 7.30
N ARG A 159 10.58 17.80 6.71
CA ARG A 159 11.15 17.40 5.42
C ARG A 159 12.01 16.15 5.64
N ASN A 160 11.96 15.21 4.69
CA ASN A 160 12.76 13.99 4.60
C ASN A 160 12.30 12.82 5.49
N GLY A 161 11.09 12.31 5.24
CA GLY A 161 10.72 10.97 5.70
C GLY A 161 9.22 10.82 5.94
N PRO A 162 8.50 10.09 5.09
CA PRO A 162 7.42 9.25 5.59
C PRO A 162 8.04 8.09 6.38
N TYR A 163 7.82 8.04 7.69
CA TYR A 163 8.03 6.80 8.45
C TYR A 163 6.72 6.49 9.18
N VAL A 164 5.75 6.03 8.41
CA VAL A 164 4.87 4.99 8.92
C VAL A 164 5.45 3.71 8.36
N VAL A 165 6.14 2.96 9.22
CA VAL A 165 6.37 1.55 8.97
C VAL A 165 4.99 0.94 9.05
N SER A 166 4.42 0.53 7.91
CA SER A 166 3.26 -0.34 7.98
C SER A 166 3.70 -1.59 8.74
N ASP A 167 3.02 -1.92 9.84
CA ASP A 167 3.05 -3.30 10.31
C ASP A 167 2.31 -4.11 9.23
N GLY A 168 3.07 -4.75 8.34
CA GLY A 168 2.57 -5.60 7.26
C GLY A 168 3.23 -5.33 5.89
N ASP A 169 3.09 -6.31 4.99
CA ASP A 169 3.82 -6.42 3.71
C ASP A 169 3.31 -5.49 2.59
N LEU A 170 2.58 -4.42 2.97
CA LEU A 170 2.21 -3.36 2.03
C LEU A 170 3.45 -2.49 1.74
N PRO A 171 3.63 -2.03 0.48
CA PRO A 171 4.79 -1.23 0.13
C PRO A 171 4.81 0.05 0.94
N ASP A 172 5.92 0.28 1.63
CA ASP A 172 6.17 1.53 2.35
C ASP A 172 6.03 2.70 1.38
N LEU A 173 5.37 3.78 1.81
CA LEU A 173 5.27 4.99 1.00
C LEU A 173 6.59 5.75 1.01
N THR A 174 7.63 5.28 0.31
CA THR A 174 8.96 5.90 0.27
C THR A 174 9.23 6.64 -1.05
N ASP A 175 10.29 7.46 -1.08
CA ASP A 175 10.80 8.05 -2.33
C ASP A 175 11.23 6.98 -3.35
N HIS A 176 11.64 5.80 -2.89
CA HIS A 176 11.96 4.67 -3.75
C HIS A 176 10.71 4.10 -4.42
N THR A 177 9.71 3.71 -3.62
CA THR A 177 8.39 3.22 -4.10
C THR A 177 7.75 4.23 -5.05
N ARG A 178 7.87 5.51 -4.74
CA ARG A 178 7.46 6.59 -5.63
C ARG A 178 8.19 6.52 -6.96
N GLY A 179 9.52 6.52 -6.97
CA GLY A 179 10.32 6.48 -8.20
C GLY A 179 9.98 5.27 -9.07
N GLU A 180 9.75 4.10 -8.45
CA GLU A 180 9.31 2.91 -9.17
C GLU A 180 7.95 3.07 -9.85
N LEU A 181 6.98 3.70 -9.17
CA LEU A 181 5.66 3.96 -9.76
C LEU A 181 5.71 5.06 -10.82
N ASP A 182 6.57 6.07 -10.64
CA ASP A 182 6.84 7.12 -11.61
C ASP A 182 7.44 6.52 -12.90
N ASP A 183 8.34 5.53 -12.78
CA ASP A 183 8.90 4.79 -13.92
C ASP A 183 7.86 3.90 -14.62
N VAL A 184 6.92 3.30 -13.87
CA VAL A 184 5.83 2.49 -14.44
C VAL A 184 4.83 3.35 -15.20
N GLU A 185 4.51 4.55 -14.68
CA GLU A 185 3.55 5.46 -15.32
C GLU A 185 4.12 6.25 -16.49
N ASP A 186 5.45 6.26 -16.67
CA ASP A 186 6.11 7.00 -17.74
C ASP A 186 5.59 6.58 -19.12
N GLY A 187 5.11 7.56 -19.88
CA GLY A 187 4.55 7.34 -21.21
C GLY A 187 3.11 6.80 -21.26
N PHE A 188 2.39 6.73 -20.14
CA PHE A 188 0.95 6.45 -20.18
C PHE A 188 0.16 7.57 -20.89
N GLU A 189 -0.71 7.19 -21.82
CA GLU A 189 -1.60 8.06 -22.59
C GLU A 189 -3.08 7.69 -22.38
N GLY A 190 -3.94 8.71 -22.26
CA GLY A 190 -5.40 8.51 -22.17
C GLY A 190 -5.82 7.63 -20.99
N ASP A 191 -6.68 6.64 -21.25
CA ASP A 191 -7.28 5.77 -20.20
C ASP A 191 -6.30 4.75 -19.59
N GLN A 192 -5.02 4.73 -20.01
CA GLN A 192 -4.02 3.77 -19.55
C GLN A 192 -3.76 3.89 -18.05
N LEU A 193 -3.65 5.12 -17.53
CA LEU A 193 -3.46 5.36 -16.10
C LEU A 193 -4.62 4.82 -15.27
N SER A 194 -5.86 5.03 -15.72
CA SER A 194 -7.05 4.48 -15.03
C SER A 194 -7.03 2.95 -14.98
N GLN A 195 -6.57 2.28 -16.05
CA GLN A 195 -6.44 0.82 -16.08
C GLN A 195 -5.34 0.33 -15.12
N ALA A 196 -4.18 0.98 -15.13
CA ALA A 196 -3.10 0.64 -14.21
C ALA A 196 -3.50 0.87 -12.74
N LEU A 197 -4.29 1.90 -12.43
CA LEU A 197 -4.83 2.14 -11.10
C LEU A 197 -5.79 1.05 -10.63
N VAL A 198 -6.63 0.52 -11.52
CA VAL A 198 -7.47 -0.65 -11.21
C VAL A 198 -6.60 -1.85 -10.86
N SER A 199 -5.54 -2.09 -11.64
CA SER A 199 -4.58 -3.16 -11.38
C SER A 199 -3.85 -3.00 -10.06
N LEU A 200 -3.33 -1.80 -9.79
CA LEU A 200 -2.64 -1.44 -8.55
C LEU A 200 -3.51 -1.71 -7.32
N ARG A 201 -4.80 -1.34 -7.38
CA ARG A 201 -5.77 -1.58 -6.29
C ARG A 201 -6.04 -3.05 -6.07
N LEU A 202 -6.06 -3.86 -7.13
CA LEU A 202 -6.22 -5.30 -7.01
C LEU A 202 -5.00 -5.95 -6.35
N LEU A 203 -3.78 -5.56 -6.76
CA LEU A 203 -2.54 -6.00 -6.09
C LEU A 203 -2.57 -5.65 -4.60
N TRP A 204 -2.90 -4.39 -4.30
CA TRP A 204 -3.05 -3.94 -2.92
C TRP A 204 -4.06 -4.78 -2.13
N GLN A 205 -5.21 -5.11 -2.72
CA GLN A 205 -6.23 -5.93 -2.04
C GLN A 205 -5.79 -7.38 -1.82
N ILE A 206 -4.95 -7.94 -2.69
CA ILE A 206 -4.39 -9.27 -2.52
C ILE A 206 -3.39 -9.24 -1.35
N THR A 207 -2.44 -8.30 -1.37
CA THR A 207 -1.42 -8.15 -0.32
C THR A 207 -2.03 -7.78 1.05
N ASP A 208 -3.04 -6.92 1.10
CA ASP A 208 -3.71 -6.57 2.36
C ASP A 208 -4.47 -7.75 3.02
N ARG A 209 -4.78 -8.80 2.23
CA ARG A 209 -5.60 -9.93 2.66
C ARG A 209 -4.84 -11.25 2.80
N THR A 210 -3.63 -11.33 2.24
CA THR A 210 -2.76 -12.50 2.40
C THR A 210 -2.28 -12.59 3.84
N VAL A 211 -2.10 -13.81 4.34
CA VAL A 211 -1.43 -14.05 5.63
C VAL A 211 -0.02 -14.59 5.43
N ASN A 212 0.41 -14.72 4.18
CA ASN A 212 1.76 -15.11 3.79
C ASN A 212 2.68 -13.89 3.83
N ASP A 213 3.54 -13.84 4.85
CA ASP A 213 4.53 -12.80 5.11
C ASP A 213 5.77 -12.87 4.22
N GLU A 214 5.93 -13.96 3.47
CA GLU A 214 6.99 -14.14 2.47
C GLU A 214 6.54 -13.68 1.07
N ALA A 215 5.29 -13.23 0.91
CA ALA A 215 4.78 -12.69 -0.34
C ALA A 215 5.03 -11.17 -0.40
N GLU A 216 5.92 -10.74 -1.28
CA GLU A 216 6.34 -9.35 -1.41
C GLU A 216 5.70 -8.67 -2.63
N TRP A 217 5.30 -7.41 -2.48
CA TRP A 217 4.86 -6.61 -3.61
C TRP A 217 6.06 -5.91 -4.27
N GLU A 218 6.36 -6.31 -5.51
CA GLU A 218 7.29 -5.59 -6.40
C GLU A 218 6.56 -4.43 -7.12
N THR A 219 6.70 -3.20 -6.62
CA THR A 219 6.00 -2.03 -7.15
C THR A 219 6.45 -1.65 -8.56
N SER A 220 7.76 -1.64 -8.84
CA SER A 220 8.32 -1.41 -10.19
C SER A 220 7.85 -2.40 -11.24
N ARG A 221 7.41 -3.58 -10.82
CA ARG A 221 6.89 -4.61 -11.71
C ARG A 221 5.39 -4.78 -11.62
N MET A 222 4.63 -4.01 -10.83
CA MET A 222 3.19 -4.21 -10.71
C MET A 222 2.83 -5.71 -10.50
N SER A 223 3.51 -6.35 -9.56
CA SER A 223 3.40 -7.78 -9.30
C SER A 223 3.58 -8.14 -7.84
N ILE A 224 3.05 -9.29 -7.43
CA ILE A 224 3.34 -9.91 -6.13
C ILE A 224 4.23 -11.13 -6.40
N MET A 225 5.34 -11.22 -5.68
CA MET A 225 6.27 -12.32 -5.75
C MET A 225 6.22 -13.14 -4.46
N TYR A 226 6.31 -14.46 -4.58
CA TYR A 226 6.62 -15.34 -3.45
C TYR A 226 7.85 -16.15 -3.85
N ASP A 227 8.93 -16.00 -3.08
CA ASP A 227 10.24 -16.54 -3.44
C ASP A 227 10.74 -17.57 -2.42
N GLU A 228 11.02 -18.79 -2.88
CA GLU A 228 11.60 -19.85 -2.04
C GLU A 228 13.14 -19.85 -2.05
N MET A 229 13.80 -18.89 -2.73
CA MET A 229 15.26 -18.83 -2.85
C MET A 229 15.96 -18.75 -1.50
N MET A 230 15.41 -17.96 -0.57
CA MET A 230 15.92 -17.86 0.81
C MET A 230 15.80 -19.19 1.58
N MET A 231 15.01 -20.14 1.06
CA MET A 231 14.84 -21.50 1.57
C MET A 231 15.71 -22.53 0.82
N GLY A 232 16.63 -22.08 -0.04
CA GLY A 232 17.54 -22.93 -0.82
C GLY A 232 16.85 -23.70 -1.93
N ARG A 233 15.75 -23.16 -2.48
CA ARG A 233 14.96 -23.76 -3.56
C ARG A 233 15.03 -22.89 -4.81
N ASP A 234 14.75 -23.52 -5.95
CA ASP A 234 14.97 -22.89 -7.24
C ASP A 234 13.72 -22.20 -7.80
N PHE A 235 12.53 -22.30 -7.17
CA PHE A 235 11.29 -21.79 -7.77
C PHE A 235 10.76 -20.56 -7.04
N PHE A 236 10.12 -19.68 -7.81
CA PHE A 236 9.34 -18.57 -7.29
C PHE A 236 8.02 -18.45 -8.06
N LEU A 237 7.04 -17.80 -7.45
CA LEU A 237 5.73 -17.52 -8.02
C LEU A 237 5.56 -16.03 -8.21
N LEU A 238 5.01 -15.64 -9.36
CA LEU A 238 4.73 -14.25 -9.69
C LEU A 238 3.26 -14.08 -10.08
N ILE A 239 2.55 -13.20 -9.37
CA ILE A 239 1.22 -12.70 -9.77
C ILE A 239 1.42 -11.35 -10.44
N SER A 240 1.35 -11.33 -11.77
CA SER A 240 1.60 -10.13 -12.57
C SER A 240 0.32 -9.46 -13.02
N ALA A 241 0.19 -8.17 -12.75
CA ALA A 241 -0.86 -7.36 -13.36
C ALA A 241 -0.54 -7.01 -14.82
N PRO A 242 -1.54 -6.71 -15.66
CA PRO A 242 -1.28 -6.10 -16.95
C PRO A 242 -0.70 -4.70 -16.77
N VAL A 243 0.26 -4.34 -17.62
CA VAL A 243 0.88 -3.02 -17.66
C VAL A 243 0.54 -2.38 -19.01
N PRO A 244 -0.15 -1.24 -19.05
CA PRO A 244 -0.47 -0.55 -20.29
C PRO A 244 0.79 -0.27 -21.13
N GLY A 245 0.71 -0.51 -22.44
CA GLY A 245 1.84 -0.31 -23.35
C GLY A 245 2.84 -1.48 -23.40
N ASP A 246 2.85 -2.36 -22.41
CA ASP A 246 3.66 -3.58 -22.44
C ASP A 246 2.94 -4.70 -23.20
N HIS A 247 3.46 -5.03 -24.39
CA HIS A 247 2.92 -6.08 -25.25
C HIS A 247 3.05 -7.50 -24.66
N HIS A 248 3.95 -7.70 -23.70
CA HIS A 248 4.13 -8.99 -23.02
C HIS A 248 3.19 -9.14 -21.81
N ARG A 249 2.70 -8.02 -21.27
CA ARG A 249 1.85 -7.95 -20.07
C ARG A 249 0.51 -7.29 -20.36
N THR A 250 -0.22 -7.90 -21.28
CA THR A 250 -1.56 -7.45 -21.69
C THR A 250 -2.70 -8.05 -20.86
N SER A 251 -2.41 -9.06 -20.03
CA SER A 251 -3.37 -9.74 -19.16
C SER A 251 -2.76 -10.01 -17.78
N TRP A 252 -3.63 -10.28 -16.81
CA TRP A 252 -3.22 -10.81 -15.52
C TRP A 252 -2.66 -12.23 -15.69
N LYS A 253 -1.58 -12.54 -14.98
CA LYS A 253 -0.91 -13.85 -15.08
C LYS A 253 -0.46 -14.34 -13.71
N VAL A 254 -0.45 -15.66 -13.55
CA VAL A 254 0.34 -16.36 -12.53
C VAL A 254 1.42 -17.14 -13.24
N SER A 255 2.69 -16.85 -12.98
CA SER A 255 3.79 -17.70 -13.43
C SER A 255 4.43 -18.42 -12.25
N ILE A 256 4.96 -19.60 -12.53
CA ILE A 256 5.97 -20.24 -11.70
C ILE A 256 7.20 -20.32 -12.57
N ASP A 257 8.28 -19.77 -12.04
CA ASP A 257 9.53 -19.58 -12.74
C ASP A 257 10.65 -20.17 -11.89
N LYS A 258 11.79 -20.42 -12.53
CA LYS A 258 12.97 -21.00 -11.91
C LYS A 258 14.11 -19.98 -11.86
N TRP A 259 14.73 -19.81 -10.70
CA TRP A 259 16.04 -19.18 -10.55
C TRP A 259 17.11 -20.09 -11.12
N VAL A 260 17.78 -19.62 -12.16
CA VAL A 260 18.91 -20.33 -12.78
C VAL A 260 20.18 -19.50 -12.58
N PRO A 261 21.22 -20.06 -11.94
CA PRO A 261 22.50 -19.37 -11.75
C PRO A 261 23.10 -18.93 -13.09
N ASP A 262 23.47 -17.66 -13.20
CA ASP A 262 24.19 -17.13 -14.36
C ASP A 262 25.59 -17.75 -14.46
N SER A 263 26.26 -17.84 -13.32
CA SER A 263 27.58 -18.45 -13.17
C SER A 263 27.84 -18.87 -11.72
N TRP A 264 28.91 -19.63 -11.49
CA TRP A 264 29.33 -20.09 -10.17
C TRP A 264 30.73 -19.55 -9.87
N ASP A 265 30.93 -19.02 -8.67
CA ASP A 265 32.20 -18.50 -8.20
C ASP A 265 33.19 -19.62 -7.79
N GLU A 266 34.37 -19.23 -7.31
CA GLU A 266 35.41 -20.18 -6.86
C GLU A 266 35.02 -20.96 -5.60
N THR A 267 34.03 -20.50 -4.84
CA THR A 267 33.52 -21.16 -3.65
C THR A 267 32.33 -22.09 -3.96
N GLY A 268 31.78 -22.02 -5.17
CA GLY A 268 30.60 -22.75 -5.60
C GLY A 268 29.30 -22.06 -5.21
N GLU A 269 29.33 -20.76 -4.94
CA GLU A 269 28.17 -19.90 -4.78
C GLU A 269 27.81 -19.26 -6.14
N ALA A 270 26.52 -19.04 -6.38
CA ALA A 270 26.05 -18.46 -7.64
C ALA A 270 26.35 -16.96 -7.69
N ASP A 271 26.99 -16.50 -8.76
CA ASP A 271 27.23 -15.08 -9.06
C ASP A 271 26.15 -14.59 -10.04
N GLY A 272 24.97 -14.29 -9.48
CA GLY A 272 23.78 -13.87 -10.23
C GLY A 272 22.85 -15.02 -10.61
N HIS A 273 21.60 -14.66 -10.92
CA HIS A 273 20.57 -15.57 -11.42
C HIS A 273 19.74 -14.88 -12.50
N TYR A 274 19.29 -15.67 -13.48
CA TYR A 274 18.25 -15.28 -14.42
C TYR A 274 16.99 -16.12 -14.20
N ASN A 275 15.89 -15.64 -14.77
CA ASN A 275 14.57 -16.25 -14.63
C ASN A 275 14.31 -17.16 -15.83
N GLU A 276 14.07 -18.43 -15.60
CA GLU A 276 13.60 -19.38 -16.60
C GLU A 276 12.12 -19.67 -16.36
N GLY A 277 11.26 -19.37 -17.35
CA GLY A 277 9.84 -19.65 -17.26
C GLY A 277 9.56 -21.16 -17.20
N VAL A 278 8.71 -21.60 -16.28
CA VAL A 278 8.34 -23.03 -16.16
C VAL A 278 6.89 -23.24 -16.59
N LEU A 279 5.99 -22.42 -16.06
CA LEU A 279 4.60 -22.41 -16.49
C LEU A 279 3.98 -21.03 -16.32
N THR A 280 2.94 -20.77 -17.11
CA THR A 280 2.13 -19.57 -17.04
C THR A 280 0.65 -19.95 -17.05
N CYS A 281 -0.10 -19.34 -16.14
CA CYS A 281 -1.55 -19.36 -16.09
C CYS A 281 -2.07 -17.99 -16.50
N ASP A 282 -2.94 -17.93 -17.51
CA ASP A 282 -3.65 -16.71 -17.85
C ASP A 282 -4.84 -16.52 -16.93
N LEU A 283 -4.89 -15.36 -16.27
CA LEU A 283 -6.05 -14.93 -15.53
C LEU A 283 -6.90 -14.04 -16.44
N GLY A 284 -8.23 -14.14 -16.31
CA GLY A 284 -9.15 -13.25 -17.01
C GLY A 284 -8.89 -11.77 -16.70
N PRO A 285 -9.58 -10.84 -17.38
CA PRO A 285 -9.37 -9.39 -17.20
C PRO A 285 -9.65 -8.89 -15.78
N GLN A 286 -10.44 -9.64 -15.01
CA GLN A 286 -10.73 -9.35 -13.60
C GLN A 286 -10.51 -10.64 -12.80
N PRO A 287 -9.30 -10.86 -12.26
CA PRO A 287 -9.01 -12.05 -11.48
C PRO A 287 -9.82 -12.07 -10.18
N ASP A 288 -10.11 -13.28 -9.69
CA ASP A 288 -10.74 -13.48 -8.39
C ASP A 288 -9.70 -13.28 -7.28
N ILE A 289 -9.88 -12.23 -6.49
CA ILE A 289 -8.97 -11.87 -5.38
C ILE A 289 -8.92 -12.99 -4.34
N ASP A 290 -10.06 -13.62 -4.02
CA ASP A 290 -10.11 -14.68 -3.01
C ASP A 290 -9.30 -15.90 -3.47
N GLN A 291 -9.34 -16.18 -4.78
CA GLN A 291 -8.56 -17.24 -5.39
C GLN A 291 -7.05 -16.94 -5.36
N LEU A 292 -6.64 -15.69 -5.59
CA LEU A 292 -5.23 -15.28 -5.57
C LEU A 292 -4.65 -15.20 -4.15
N VAL A 293 -5.43 -14.73 -3.18
CA VAL A 293 -5.07 -14.80 -1.75
C VAL A 293 -4.92 -16.25 -1.34
N HIS A 294 -5.88 -17.12 -1.70
CA HIS A 294 -5.79 -18.54 -1.39
C HIS A 294 -4.55 -19.20 -2.03
N LEU A 295 -4.20 -18.83 -3.26
CA LEU A 295 -2.99 -19.30 -3.94
C LEU A 295 -1.72 -18.98 -3.13
N LEU A 296 -1.55 -17.72 -2.72
CA LEU A 296 -0.40 -17.29 -1.91
C LEU A 296 -0.37 -17.99 -0.54
N ASP A 297 -1.53 -18.13 0.11
CA ASP A 297 -1.65 -18.81 1.40
C ASP A 297 -1.34 -20.32 1.31
N LEU A 298 -1.53 -20.95 0.14
CA LEU A 298 -1.14 -22.36 -0.06
C LEU A 298 0.38 -22.51 -0.13
N CYS A 299 1.08 -21.56 -0.77
CA CYS A 299 2.55 -21.55 -0.81
C CYS A 299 3.15 -21.52 0.61
N ALA A 300 2.61 -20.69 1.51
CA ALA A 300 3.06 -20.61 2.90
C ALA A 300 2.79 -21.89 3.72
N LYS A 301 1.86 -22.76 3.30
CA LYS A 301 1.44 -23.94 4.08
C LYS A 301 2.22 -25.20 3.76
N ASP A 302 2.72 -25.32 2.54
CA ASP A 302 3.51 -26.45 2.10
C ASP A 302 4.73 -25.94 1.32
N GLU A 303 5.89 -26.08 1.94
CA GLU A 303 7.18 -25.72 1.38
C GLU A 303 7.47 -26.39 0.02
N ASN A 304 6.80 -27.48 -0.36
CA ASN A 304 6.98 -28.14 -1.66
C ASN A 304 5.93 -27.74 -2.70
N GLN A 305 5.07 -26.77 -2.38
CA GLN A 305 3.91 -26.44 -3.20
C GLN A 305 4.30 -25.94 -4.60
N LEU A 306 5.30 -25.05 -4.70
CA LEU A 306 5.77 -24.56 -6.00
C LEU A 306 6.41 -25.67 -6.84
N SER A 307 7.26 -26.51 -6.24
CA SER A 307 7.87 -27.65 -6.92
C SER A 307 6.82 -28.64 -7.44
N ALA A 308 5.76 -28.89 -6.66
CA ALA A 308 4.64 -29.73 -7.10
C ALA A 308 3.90 -29.08 -8.28
N TRP A 309 3.57 -27.79 -8.16
CA TRP A 309 2.88 -27.04 -9.21
C TRP A 309 3.68 -26.89 -10.49
N ALA A 310 5.00 -26.73 -10.42
CA ALA A 310 5.90 -26.70 -11.59
C ALA A 310 5.78 -27.96 -12.47
N THR A 311 5.30 -29.08 -11.91
CA THR A 311 5.05 -30.31 -12.67
C THR A 311 3.64 -30.41 -13.27
N THR A 312 2.79 -29.40 -13.11
CA THR A 312 1.41 -29.40 -13.60
C THR A 312 1.36 -29.33 -15.13
N PRO A 313 0.64 -30.24 -15.82
CA PRO A 313 0.49 -30.19 -17.27
C PRO A 313 -0.36 -29.00 -17.75
N ALA A 314 -0.11 -28.50 -18.95
CA ALA A 314 -0.98 -27.52 -19.61
C ALA A 314 -2.43 -28.04 -19.71
N GLY A 315 -3.39 -27.15 -19.42
CA GLY A 315 -4.82 -27.45 -19.32
C GLY A 315 -5.27 -28.09 -17.99
N ALA A 316 -4.34 -28.48 -17.12
CA ALA A 316 -4.66 -28.93 -15.77
C ALA A 316 -4.67 -27.75 -14.77
N ASN A 317 -5.32 -27.92 -13.62
CA ASN A 317 -5.34 -26.90 -12.59
C ASN A 317 -4.17 -27.06 -11.63
N LEU A 318 -3.64 -25.94 -11.13
CA LEU A 318 -2.72 -25.94 -9.99
C LEU A 318 -3.45 -26.56 -8.80
N ALA A 319 -2.88 -27.63 -8.25
CA ALA A 319 -3.49 -28.43 -7.18
C ALA A 319 -3.94 -27.53 -6.00
N GLY A 320 -5.19 -27.72 -5.54
CA GLY A 320 -5.77 -26.88 -4.48
C GLY A 320 -6.44 -25.59 -5.00
N THR A 321 -6.38 -25.30 -6.29
CA THR A 321 -6.98 -24.10 -6.89
C THR A 321 -7.83 -24.44 -8.12
N SER A 322 -8.60 -23.45 -8.60
CA SER A 322 -9.24 -23.47 -9.92
C SER A 322 -8.41 -22.78 -11.03
N ILE A 323 -7.15 -22.42 -10.77
CA ILE A 323 -6.29 -21.75 -11.77
C ILE A 323 -5.73 -22.80 -12.71
N SER A 324 -5.99 -22.64 -14.02
CA SER A 324 -5.56 -23.59 -15.05
C SER A 324 -4.28 -23.13 -15.73
N VAL A 325 -3.35 -24.07 -15.94
CA VAL A 325 -2.10 -23.81 -16.65
C VAL A 325 -2.40 -23.58 -18.12
N ALA A 326 -2.08 -22.38 -18.63
CA ALA A 326 -2.28 -22.03 -20.03
C ALA A 326 -1.11 -22.53 -20.89
N VAL A 327 0.10 -22.26 -20.44
CA VAL A 327 1.35 -22.63 -21.12
C VAL A 327 2.27 -23.31 -20.12
N ARG A 328 2.96 -24.34 -20.60
CA ARG A 328 4.07 -24.97 -19.91
C ARG A 328 5.28 -24.85 -20.81
N ASP A 329 6.33 -24.25 -20.29
CA ASP A 329 7.59 -24.12 -20.98
C ASP A 329 8.40 -25.39 -20.69
N ASP A 330 8.13 -26.42 -21.50
CA ASP A 330 8.90 -27.65 -21.44
C ASP A 330 10.33 -27.35 -21.94
N ALA A 331 11.30 -27.35 -21.03
CA ALA A 331 12.73 -27.40 -21.37
C ALA A 331 13.09 -28.75 -22.05
#